data_AF-A0A392R7R7-F1
#
_entry.id   AF-A0A392R7R7-F1
#
_cell.length_a   1.000
_cell.length_b   1.000
_cell.length_c   1.000
_cell.angle_alpha   90.00
_cell.angle_beta   90.00
_cell.angle_gamma   90.00
#
_symmetry.space_group_name_H-M   'P 1'
#
loop_
_entity.id
_entity.type
_entity.pdbx_description
1 polymer ?
#
loop_
_entity_poly.entity_id
_entity_poly.type
_entity_poly.pdbx_seq_one_letter_code
_entity_poly.pdbx_strand_id
1 'polypeptide(L)'
;MESPTSYIESHVVPIIKQICRMLKFDTEDLLDQVDDFTEFVNALKDYSWRLIKKESFFLERVLRFQKELASDAPFVNFVEEQEWCHKEVVTSLFDQTSVLKESMRVQEEIISISLSEEDLIEGRIET
;
A
#
# COMPACT_ATOMS: atom_id res chain seq x y z
N MET A 1 -36.91 -49.33 -9.88
CA MET A 1 -37.22 -47.96 -9.41
C MET A 1 -35.95 -47.43 -8.80
N GLU A 2 -35.06 -46.87 -9.62
CA GLU A 2 -33.85 -46.21 -9.14
C GLU A 2 -34.24 -44.78 -8.73
N SER A 3 -34.14 -44.49 -7.44
CA SER A 3 -34.36 -43.15 -6.92
C SER A 3 -33.29 -42.21 -7.50
N PRO A 4 -33.66 -41.07 -8.10
CA PRO A 4 -32.65 -40.10 -8.50
C PRO A 4 -32.13 -39.46 -7.21
N THR A 5 -30.94 -39.87 -6.76
CA THR A 5 -30.14 -39.06 -5.83
C THR A 5 -29.82 -37.77 -6.55
N SER A 6 -30.64 -36.74 -6.35
CA SER A 6 -30.27 -35.38 -6.72
C SER A 6 -28.96 -35.09 -6.02
N TYR A 7 -27.88 -35.06 -6.79
CA TYR A 7 -26.56 -34.66 -6.38
C TYR A 7 -26.66 -33.18 -6.00
N ILE A 8 -27.09 -32.88 -4.77
CA ILE A 8 -27.03 -31.51 -4.24
C ILE A 8 -25.54 -31.26 -4.05
N GLU A 9 -24.96 -30.67 -5.09
CA GLU A 9 -23.57 -30.24 -5.11
C GLU A 9 -23.34 -29.40 -3.84
N SER A 10 -22.42 -29.84 -2.99
CA SER A 10 -22.21 -29.21 -1.69
C SER A 10 -21.65 -27.80 -1.91
N HIS A 11 -22.50 -26.78 -1.82
CA HIS A 11 -22.13 -25.37 -1.93
C HIS A 11 -20.99 -24.94 -0.98
N VAL A 12 -20.74 -25.72 0.08
CA VAL A 12 -19.65 -25.51 1.04
C VAL A 12 -18.26 -25.72 0.43
N VAL A 13 -18.09 -26.78 -0.37
CA VAL A 13 -16.78 -27.16 -0.94
C VAL A 13 -16.17 -26.09 -1.84
N PRO A 14 -16.89 -25.46 -2.79
CA PRO A 14 -16.32 -24.39 -3.61
C PRO A 14 -15.96 -23.16 -2.77
N ILE A 15 -16.76 -22.81 -1.75
CA ILE A 15 -16.45 -21.70 -0.83
C ILE A 15 -15.14 -21.97 -0.07
N ILE A 16 -15.00 -23.16 0.53
CA ILE A 16 -13.77 -23.55 1.22
C ILE A 16 -12.57 -23.54 0.27
N LYS A 17 -12.72 -24.05 -0.96
CA LYS A 17 -11.65 -24.02 -1.96
C LYS A 17 -11.24 -22.59 -2.31
N GLN A 18 -12.20 -21.68 -2.42
CA GLN A 18 -11.94 -20.28 -2.73
C GLN A 18 -11.22 -19.58 -1.58
N ILE A 19 -11.68 -19.76 -0.33
CA ILE A 19 -10.98 -19.25 0.86
C ILE A 19 -9.54 -19.79 0.91
N CYS A 20 -9.35 -21.10 0.70
CA CYS A 20 -8.02 -21.70 0.64
C CYS A 20 -7.15 -21.19 -0.51
N ARG A 21 -7.75 -20.73 -1.62
CA ARG A 21 -7.01 -20.10 -2.72
C ARG A 21 -6.55 -18.70 -2.32
N MET A 22 -7.42 -17.90 -1.72
CA MET A 22 -7.09 -16.54 -1.26
C MET A 22 -6.05 -16.56 -0.15
N LEU A 23 -6.09 -17.55 0.77
CA LEU A 23 -5.07 -17.75 1.80
C LEU A 23 -3.67 -18.14 1.25
N LYS A 24 -3.52 -18.33 -0.06
CA LYS A 24 -2.21 -18.55 -0.72
C LYS A 24 -1.66 -17.28 -1.35
N PHE A 25 -2.42 -16.20 -1.36
CA PHE A 25 -1.90 -14.89 -1.74
C PHE A 25 -0.86 -14.46 -0.72
N ASP A 26 0.01 -13.53 -1.13
CA ASP A 26 0.80 -12.82 -0.13
C ASP A 26 -0.11 -11.93 0.71
N THR A 27 0.44 -11.40 1.79
CA THR A 27 -0.35 -10.63 2.76
C THR A 27 -0.87 -9.34 2.15
N GLU A 28 -0.12 -8.71 1.24
CA GLU A 28 -0.49 -7.46 0.57
C GLU A 28 -1.67 -7.68 -0.39
N ASP A 29 -1.57 -8.64 -1.30
CA ASP A 29 -2.66 -8.99 -2.24
C ASP A 29 -3.94 -9.41 -1.50
N LEU A 30 -3.79 -10.01 -0.32
CA LEU A 30 -4.92 -10.44 0.51
C LEU A 30 -5.56 -9.29 1.28
N LEU A 31 -4.77 -8.28 1.70
CA LEU A 31 -5.28 -7.05 2.30
C LEU A 31 -6.09 -6.24 1.28
N ASP A 32 -5.62 -6.17 0.03
CA ASP A 32 -6.34 -5.52 -1.07
C ASP A 32 -7.68 -6.18 -1.38
N GLN A 33 -7.80 -7.49 -1.11
CA GLN A 33 -9.01 -8.28 -1.33
C GLN A 33 -9.76 -8.61 -0.02
N VAL A 34 -9.57 -7.81 1.03
CA VAL A 34 -10.16 -8.08 2.36
C VAL A 34 -11.70 -8.16 2.33
N ASP A 35 -12.34 -7.37 1.47
CA ASP A 35 -13.80 -7.35 1.31
C ASP A 35 -14.32 -8.64 0.66
N ASP A 36 -13.71 -9.04 -0.47
CA ASP A 36 -14.03 -10.30 -1.16
C ASP A 36 -13.77 -11.49 -0.24
N PHE A 37 -12.64 -11.48 0.49
CA PHE A 37 -12.32 -12.52 1.46
C PHE A 37 -13.39 -12.61 2.54
N THR A 38 -13.79 -11.46 3.09
CA THR A 38 -14.85 -11.36 4.10
C THR A 38 -16.18 -11.88 3.58
N GLU A 39 -16.54 -11.63 2.33
CA GLU A 39 -17.76 -12.16 1.71
C GLU A 39 -17.76 -13.70 1.70
N PHE A 40 -16.66 -14.33 1.27
CA PHE A 40 -16.56 -15.79 1.27
C PHE A 40 -16.61 -16.39 2.67
N VAL A 41 -15.97 -15.74 3.65
CA VAL A 41 -15.99 -16.19 5.05
C VAL A 41 -17.40 -16.10 5.64
N ASN A 42 -18.13 -15.03 5.36
CA ASN A 42 -19.53 -14.89 5.77
C ASN A 42 -20.43 -15.90 5.07
N ALA A 43 -20.24 -16.14 3.77
CA ALA A 43 -20.96 -17.17 3.04
C ALA A 43 -20.73 -18.57 3.65
N LEU A 44 -19.49 -18.90 4.05
CA LEU A 44 -19.20 -20.17 4.73
C LEU A 44 -19.89 -20.25 6.11
N LYS A 45 -19.92 -19.13 6.84
CA LYS A 45 -20.56 -19.02 8.16
C LYS A 45 -22.08 -19.26 8.08
N ASP A 46 -22.74 -18.81 7.02
CA ASP A 46 -24.17 -19.05 6.79
C ASP A 46 -24.48 -20.55 6.62
N TYR A 47 -23.50 -21.33 6.17
CA TYR A 47 -23.58 -22.80 6.09
C TYR A 47 -23.05 -23.53 7.33
N SER A 48 -22.75 -22.83 8.43
CA SER A 48 -22.16 -23.41 9.66
C SER A 48 -22.87 -24.67 10.18
N TRP A 49 -24.20 -24.72 10.05
CA TRP A 49 -25.05 -25.85 10.47
C TRP A 49 -24.85 -27.14 9.64
N ARG A 50 -24.24 -27.04 8.45
CA ARG A 50 -23.95 -28.18 7.56
C ARG A 50 -22.50 -28.65 7.64
N LEU A 51 -21.64 -27.91 8.33
CA LEU A 51 -20.21 -28.17 8.36
C LEU A 51 -19.90 -29.41 9.20
N ILE A 52 -19.03 -30.27 8.68
CA ILE A 52 -18.44 -31.34 9.51
C ILE A 52 -17.41 -30.75 10.47
N LYS A 53 -17.07 -31.47 11.55
CA LYS A 53 -16.15 -31.00 12.60
C LYS A 53 -14.85 -30.36 12.08
N LYS A 54 -14.24 -30.91 11.02
CA LYS A 54 -13.03 -30.35 10.40
C LYS A 54 -13.29 -29.00 9.73
N GLU A 55 -14.40 -28.86 9.02
CA GLU A 55 -14.81 -27.63 8.34
C GLU A 55 -15.22 -26.56 9.35
N SER A 56 -15.89 -26.94 10.45
CA SER A 56 -16.23 -26.01 11.53
C SER A 56 -14.97 -25.44 12.19
N PHE A 57 -13.96 -26.28 12.43
CA PHE A 57 -12.67 -25.82 12.96
C PHE A 57 -11.93 -24.91 11.98
N PHE A 58 -12.00 -25.21 10.68
CA PHE A 58 -11.48 -24.34 9.64
C PHE A 58 -12.17 -22.97 9.65
N LEU A 59 -13.50 -22.94 9.70
CA LEU A 59 -14.28 -21.71 9.78
C LEU A 59 -13.91 -20.87 11.01
N GLU A 60 -13.73 -21.48 12.18
CA GLU A 60 -13.32 -20.77 13.41
C GLU A 60 -11.96 -20.05 13.22
N ARG A 61 -10.99 -20.74 12.61
CA ARG A 61 -9.66 -20.18 12.36
C ARG A 61 -9.72 -19.04 11.35
N VAL A 62 -10.49 -19.22 10.28
CA VAL A 62 -10.64 -18.22 9.23
C VAL A 62 -11.39 -16.99 9.73
N LEU A 63 -12.42 -17.15 10.57
CA LEU A 63 -13.13 -16.02 11.18
C LEU A 63 -12.22 -15.17 12.07
N ARG A 64 -11.35 -15.81 12.86
CA ARG A 64 -10.39 -15.08 13.68
C ARG A 64 -9.40 -14.30 12.82
N PHE A 65 -8.87 -14.94 11.79
CA PHE A 65 -7.95 -14.30 10.86
C PHE A 65 -8.62 -13.14 10.09
N GLN A 66 -9.84 -13.33 9.61
CA GLN A 66 -10.63 -12.29 8.93
C GLN A 66 -10.82 -11.05 9.83
N LYS A 67 -11.06 -11.25 11.13
CA LYS A 67 -11.19 -10.15 12.07
C LYS A 67 -9.89 -9.35 12.24
N GLU A 68 -8.76 -10.03 12.34
CA GLU A 68 -7.43 -9.40 12.41
C GLU A 68 -7.11 -8.65 11.11
N LEU A 69 -7.34 -9.29 9.96
CA LEU A 69 -7.12 -8.70 8.65
C LEU A 69 -7.96 -7.43 8.46
N ALA A 70 -9.25 -7.48 8.80
CA ALA A 70 -10.16 -6.34 8.68
C ALA A 70 -9.85 -5.21 9.69
N SER A 71 -9.23 -5.51 10.84
CA SER A 71 -8.79 -4.46 11.77
C SER A 71 -7.53 -3.75 11.30
N ASP A 72 -6.64 -4.47 10.63
CA ASP A 72 -5.31 -3.98 10.31
C ASP A 72 -5.26 -3.31 8.92
N ALA A 73 -6.12 -3.73 7.98
CA ALA A 73 -6.16 -3.17 6.62
C ALA A 73 -6.29 -1.64 6.57
N PRO A 74 -7.16 -0.96 7.34
CA PRO A 74 -7.24 0.50 7.32
C PRO A 74 -5.94 1.18 7.79
N PHE A 75 -5.24 0.57 8.76
CA PHE A 75 -3.99 1.11 9.27
C PHE A 75 -2.85 0.93 8.26
N VAL A 76 -2.76 -0.23 7.62
CA VAL A 76 -1.77 -0.49 6.56
C VAL A 76 -1.96 0.49 5.41
N ASN A 77 -3.18 0.62 4.89
CA ASN A 77 -3.50 1.56 3.81
C ASN A 77 -3.15 3.01 4.19
N PHE A 78 -3.45 3.41 5.43
CA PHE A 78 -3.09 4.75 5.91
C PHE A 78 -1.58 4.96 5.92
N VAL A 79 -0.79 3.99 6.41
CA VAL A 79 0.67 4.11 6.46
C VAL A 79 1.27 4.17 5.05
N GLU A 80 0.79 3.35 4.12
CA GLU A 80 1.23 3.35 2.73
C GLU A 80 0.91 4.68 2.02
N GLU A 81 -0.29 5.21 2.23
CA GLU A 81 -0.68 6.52 1.69
C GLU A 81 0.21 7.65 2.25
N GLN A 82 0.53 7.60 3.55
CA GLN A 82 1.45 8.56 4.17
C GLN A 82 2.88 8.42 3.64
N GLU A 83 3.38 7.21 3.42
CA GLU A 83 4.70 6.99 2.80
C GLU A 83 4.75 7.62 1.42
N TRP A 84 3.74 7.38 0.59
CA TRP A 84 3.64 7.93 -0.75
C TRP A 84 3.64 9.46 -0.75
N CYS A 85 2.79 10.07 0.10
CA CYS A 85 2.74 11.52 0.26
C CYS A 85 4.08 12.10 0.74
N HIS A 86 4.70 11.45 1.73
CA HIS A 86 5.98 11.89 2.28
C HIS A 86 7.08 11.87 1.20
N LYS A 87 7.13 10.82 0.40
CA LYS A 87 8.08 10.68 -0.70
C LYS A 87 7.94 11.81 -1.72
N GLU A 88 6.72 12.14 -2.12
CA GLU A 88 6.44 13.24 -3.04
C GLU A 88 6.93 14.59 -2.49
N VAL A 89 6.62 14.89 -1.22
CA VAL A 89 7.05 16.13 -0.54
C VAL A 89 8.58 16.19 -0.45
N VAL A 90 9.23 15.10 -0.05
CA VAL A 90 10.70 15.03 0.05
C VAL A 90 11.37 15.28 -1.30
N THR A 91 10.87 14.66 -2.37
CA THR A 91 11.38 14.89 -3.73
C THR A 91 11.20 16.35 -4.13
N SER A 92 10.01 16.94 -3.93
CA SER A 92 9.77 18.34 -4.27
C SER A 92 10.68 19.31 -3.49
N LEU A 93 10.88 19.09 -2.19
CA LEU A 93 11.75 19.93 -1.37
C LEU A 93 13.22 19.80 -1.77
N PHE A 94 13.64 18.60 -2.16
CA PHE A 94 14.98 18.36 -2.66
C PHE A 94 15.23 19.16 -3.95
N ASP A 95 14.30 19.12 -4.90
CA ASP A 95 14.40 19.85 -6.16
C ASP A 95 14.44 21.37 -5.93
N GLN A 96 13.55 21.89 -5.07
CA GLN A 96 13.57 23.29 -4.67
C GLN A 96 14.89 23.71 -4.02
N THR A 97 15.42 22.89 -3.13
CA THR A 97 16.71 23.14 -2.46
C THR A 97 17.85 23.15 -3.47
N SER A 98 17.83 22.24 -4.45
CA SER A 98 18.82 22.18 -5.52
C SER A 98 18.83 23.47 -6.34
N VAL A 99 17.65 23.94 -6.77
CA VAL A 99 17.49 25.21 -7.50
C VAL A 99 17.98 26.40 -6.67
N LEU A 100 17.65 26.44 -5.38
CA LEU A 100 18.11 27.52 -4.50
C LEU A 100 19.64 27.56 -4.39
N LYS A 101 20.29 26.40 -4.24
CA LYS A 101 21.77 26.32 -4.18
C LYS A 101 22.42 26.79 -5.48
N GLU A 102 21.83 26.44 -6.62
CA GLU A 102 22.28 26.93 -7.93
C GLU A 102 22.18 28.46 -8.00
N SER A 103 21.05 29.02 -7.59
CA SER A 103 20.84 30.47 -7.55
C SER A 103 21.86 31.18 -6.64
N MET A 104 22.21 30.58 -5.50
CA MET A 104 23.24 31.12 -4.61
C MET A 104 24.62 31.13 -5.27
N ARG A 105 24.98 30.07 -6.01
CA ARG A 105 26.26 30.03 -6.75
C ARG A 105 26.32 31.10 -7.84
N VAL A 106 25.22 31.30 -8.56
CA VAL A 106 25.15 32.38 -9.57
C VAL A 106 25.30 33.75 -8.92
N GLN A 107 24.70 33.99 -7.75
CA GLN A 107 24.89 35.24 -7.01
C GLN A 107 26.35 35.45 -6.58
N GLU A 108 27.03 34.40 -6.13
CA GLU A 108 28.46 34.43 -5.77
C GLU A 108 29.36 34.78 -6.97
N GLU A 109 29.08 34.21 -8.14
CA GLU A 109 29.78 34.53 -9.39
C GLU A 109 29.57 36.00 -9.79
N ILE A 110 28.34 36.53 -9.69
CA ILE A 110 28.03 37.93 -9.99
C ILE A 110 28.81 38.89 -9.07
N ILE A 111 28.85 38.60 -7.77
CA ILE A 111 29.60 39.40 -6.79
C ILE A 111 31.09 39.39 -7.15
N SER A 112 31.64 38.22 -7.49
CA SER A 112 33.05 38.08 -7.86
C SER A 112 33.41 38.87 -9.12
N ILE A 113 32.55 38.85 -10.14
CA ILE A 113 32.73 39.65 -11.37
C ILE A 113 32.69 41.14 -11.03
N SER A 114 31.70 41.58 -10.25
CA SER A 114 31.52 43.00 -9.90
C SER A 114 32.73 43.57 -9.15
N LEU A 115 33.30 42.81 -8.20
CA LEU A 115 34.50 43.21 -7.48
C LEU A 115 35.73 43.29 -8.40
N SER A 116 35.89 42.32 -9.31
CA SER A 116 37.02 42.36 -10.26
C SER A 116 36.95 43.53 -11.24
N GLU A 117 35.74 43.99 -11.60
CA GLU A 117 35.54 45.19 -12.42
C GLU A 117 35.85 46.47 -11.63
N GLU A 118 35.49 46.53 -10.34
CA GLU A 118 35.82 47.66 -9.46
C GLU A 118 37.33 47.83 -9.30
N ASP A 119 38.06 46.74 -9.03
CA ASP A 119 39.54 46.73 -8.92
C ASP A 119 40.22 47.23 -10.22
N LEU A 120 39.68 46.86 -11.39
CA LEU A 120 40.18 47.31 -12.69
C LEU A 120 39.95 48.80 -12.94
N ILE A 121 38.85 49.36 -12.43
CA ILE A 121 38.52 50.78 -12.58
C ILE A 121 39.38 51.62 -11.62
N GLU A 122 39.54 51.20 -10.36
CA GLU A 122 40.38 51.86 -9.35
C GLU A 122 41.84 51.99 -9.84
N GLY A 123 42.44 50.90 -10.32
CA GLY A 123 43.82 50.92 -10.84
C GLY A 123 44.02 51.82 -12.07
N ARG A 124 42.93 52.19 -12.75
CA ARG A 124 42.94 53.09 -13.92
C ARG A 124 42.81 54.56 -13.55
N ILE A 125 42.38 54.87 -12.33
CA ILE A 125 42.29 56.24 -11.77
C ILE A 125 43.61 56.64 -11.11
N GLU A 126 44.39 55.68 -10.59
CA GLU A 126 45.70 55.91 -9.96
C GLU A 126 46.87 56.04 -10.97
N THR A 127 46.60 56.11 -12.28
CA THR A 127 47.61 56.34 -13.34
C THR A 127 47.39 57.64 -14.10
#